data_AF-A0AAV3QYS2-F1
#
_entry.id   AF-A0AAV3QYS2-F1
#
_cell.length_a   1.000
_cell.length_b   1.000
_cell.length_c   1.000
_cell.angle_alpha   90.00
_cell.angle_beta   90.00
_cell.angle_gamma   90.00
#
_symmetry.space_group_name_H-M   'P 1'
#
loop_
_entity.id
_entity.type
_entity.pdbx_description
1 polymer ?
#
loop_
_entity_poly.entity_id
_entity_poly.type
_entity_poly.pdbx_seq_one_letter_code
_entity_poly.pdbx_strand_id
1 'polypeptide(L)'
;MTDEKWNKLDRKVLGSIRLKLADNVSHNVAKVTTAQGEMKVLLNLYVKPTTHNKVSLVKNLFNKTIVEDTPANTHLNSMNNIINQLTTAGFVVNDE
;
A
#
# COMPACT_ATOMS: atom_id res chain seq x y z
N MET A 1 -15.70 12.25 -21.05
CA MET A 1 -15.82 10.78 -21.11
C MET A 1 -17.25 10.43 -20.76
N THR A 2 -17.94 9.57 -21.51
CA THR A 2 -19.33 9.17 -21.16
C THR A 2 -19.31 8.03 -20.15
N ASP A 3 -20.40 7.86 -19.39
CA ASP A 3 -20.53 6.80 -18.39
C ASP A 3 -20.38 5.40 -19.00
N GLU A 4 -20.86 5.21 -20.23
CA GLU A 4 -20.67 3.95 -20.97
C GLU A 4 -19.20 3.65 -21.29
N LYS A 5 -18.42 4.68 -21.66
CA LYS A 5 -16.98 4.53 -21.90
C LYS A 5 -16.25 4.18 -20.60
N TRP A 6 -16.64 4.80 -19.49
CA TRP A 6 -16.11 4.47 -18.16
C TRP A 6 -16.46 3.04 -17.73
N ASN A 7 -17.72 2.63 -17.86
CA ASN A 7 -18.17 1.27 -17.51
C ASN A 7 -17.52 0.19 -18.38
N LYS A 8 -17.18 0.51 -19.64
CA LYS A 8 -16.42 -0.40 -20.51
C LYS A 8 -14.97 -0.53 -20.04
N LEU A 9 -14.35 0.59 -19.65
CA LEU A 9 -12.99 0.59 -19.14
C LEU A 9 -12.88 -0.16 -17.81
N ASP A 10 -13.80 0.11 -16.86
CA ASP A 10 -13.84 -0.54 -15.57
C ASP A 10 -13.91 -2.07 -15.71
N ARG A 11 -14.81 -2.59 -16.57
CA ARG A 11 -14.89 -4.03 -16.85
C ARG A 11 -13.61 -4.61 -17.46
N LYS A 12 -12.92 -3.87 -18.33
CA LYS A 12 -11.63 -4.33 -18.90
C LYS A 12 -10.55 -4.43 -17.84
N VAL A 13 -10.45 -3.42 -16.98
CA VAL A 13 -9.48 -3.41 -15.88
C VAL A 13 -9.79 -4.53 -14.89
N LEU A 14 -11.07 -4.70 -14.51
CA LEU A 14 -11.54 -5.78 -13.64
C LEU A 14 -11.13 -7.17 -14.18
N GLY A 15 -11.41 -7.44 -15.47
CA GLY A 15 -10.99 -8.69 -16.10
C GLY A 15 -9.48 -8.89 -16.12
N SER A 16 -8.72 -7.81 -16.34
CA SER A 16 -7.25 -7.84 -16.38
C SER A 16 -6.64 -8.11 -15.00
N ILE A 17 -7.25 -7.59 -13.94
CA ILE A 17 -6.84 -7.87 -12.55
C ILE A 17 -7.06 -9.36 -12.27
N ARG A 18 -8.29 -9.86 -12.48
CA ARG A 18 -8.66 -11.27 -12.21
C ARG A 18 -7.80 -12.28 -12.95
N LEU A 19 -7.44 -12.00 -14.20
CA LEU A 19 -6.57 -12.88 -14.99
C LEU A 19 -5.17 -13.05 -14.37
N LYS A 20 -4.72 -12.08 -13.57
CA LYS A 20 -3.40 -12.10 -12.93
C LYS A 20 -3.41 -12.62 -11.49
N LEU A 21 -4.59 -12.87 -10.92
CA LEU A 21 -4.69 -13.34 -9.54
C LEU A 21 -4.54 -14.87 -9.47
N ALA A 22 -3.82 -15.34 -8.46
CA ALA A 22 -3.82 -16.75 -8.10
C ALA A 22 -5.18 -17.15 -7.48
N ASP A 23 -5.57 -18.41 -7.60
CA ASP A 23 -6.88 -18.92 -7.18
C ASP A 23 -7.21 -18.59 -5.71
N ASN A 24 -6.23 -18.74 -4.82
CA ASN A 24 -6.38 -18.44 -3.40
C ASN A 24 -6.67 -16.94 -3.12
N VAL A 25 -6.24 -16.04 -4.00
CA VAL A 25 -6.48 -14.59 -3.89
C VAL A 25 -7.82 -14.23 -4.53
N SER A 26 -8.17 -14.85 -5.65
CA SER A 26 -9.41 -14.64 -6.40
C SER A 26 -10.67 -14.80 -5.55
N HIS A 27 -10.67 -15.73 -4.59
CA HIS A 27 -11.79 -15.91 -3.66
C HIS A 27 -12.11 -14.67 -2.81
N ASN A 28 -11.11 -13.85 -2.49
CA ASN A 28 -11.31 -12.65 -1.66
C ASN A 28 -12.00 -11.51 -2.42
N VAL A 29 -11.89 -11.49 -3.75
CA VAL A 29 -12.44 -10.42 -4.61
C VAL A 29 -13.68 -10.84 -5.39
N ALA A 30 -14.11 -12.11 -5.27
CA ALA A 30 -15.16 -12.70 -6.11
C ALA A 30 -16.50 -11.94 -6.13
N LYS A 31 -16.84 -11.24 -5.03
CA LYS A 31 -18.10 -10.47 -4.91
C LYS A 31 -17.97 -9.01 -5.36
N VAL A 32 -16.78 -8.56 -5.70
CA VAL A 32 -16.52 -7.16 -6.05
C VAL A 32 -16.77 -6.95 -7.54
N THR A 33 -17.48 -5.89 -7.90
CA THR A 33 -17.95 -5.67 -9.27
C THR A 33 -17.22 -4.54 -10.00
N THR A 34 -16.38 -3.78 -9.29
CA THR A 34 -15.64 -2.64 -9.85
C THR A 34 -14.14 -2.85 -9.69
N ALA A 35 -13.36 -2.36 -10.65
CA ALA A 35 -11.90 -2.49 -10.62
C ALA A 35 -11.30 -1.77 -9.40
N GLN A 36 -11.85 -0.60 -9.07
CA GLN A 36 -11.48 0.14 -7.87
C GLN A 36 -11.75 -0.66 -6.59
N GLY A 37 -12.90 -1.33 -6.52
CA GLY A 37 -13.26 -2.16 -5.37
C GLY A 37 -12.27 -3.32 -5.20
N GLU A 38 -11.93 -4.02 -6.30
CA GLU A 38 -10.98 -5.14 -6.24
C GLU A 38 -9.61 -4.65 -5.78
N MET A 39 -9.14 -3.54 -6.34
CA MET A 39 -7.86 -2.94 -5.94
C MET A 39 -7.86 -2.59 -4.45
N LYS A 40 -8.98 -2.09 -3.89
CA LYS A 40 -9.10 -1.77 -2.47
C LYS A 40 -9.04 -3.03 -1.59
N VAL A 41 -9.68 -4.12 -2.00
CA VAL A 41 -9.60 -5.41 -1.28
C VAL A 41 -8.19 -5.97 -1.32
N LEU A 42 -7.53 -5.93 -2.48
CA LEU A 42 -6.14 -6.36 -2.63
C LEU A 42 -5.19 -5.52 -1.77
N LEU A 43 -5.37 -4.20 -1.77
CA LEU A 43 -4.62 -3.29 -0.90
C LEU A 43 -4.85 -3.64 0.57
N ASN A 44 -6.08 -3.94 0.98
CA ASN A 44 -6.37 -4.35 2.34
C ASN A 44 -5.81 -5.72 2.72
N LEU A 45 -5.60 -6.63 1.77
CA LEU A 45 -5.02 -7.95 2.04
C LEU A 45 -3.50 -7.87 2.24
N TYR A 46 -2.83 -7.08 1.40
CA TYR A 46 -1.36 -7.08 1.32
C TYR A 46 -0.70 -5.85 1.93
N VAL A 47 -1.41 -4.72 1.97
CA VAL A 47 -0.91 -3.44 2.48
C VAL A 47 -1.62 -3.08 3.79
N LYS A 48 -2.38 -4.01 4.38
CA LYS A 48 -3.03 -3.77 5.68
C LYS A 48 -1.98 -3.29 6.69
N PRO A 49 -2.23 -2.18 7.38
CA PRO A 49 -1.38 -1.76 8.47
C PRO A 49 -1.66 -2.63 9.69
N THR A 50 -1.09 -3.82 9.70
CA THR A 50 -1.11 -4.68 10.87
C THR A 50 -0.32 -3.98 11.99
N THR A 51 -0.71 -4.17 13.24
CA THR A 51 0.08 -3.71 14.39
C THR A 51 1.52 -4.19 14.30
N HIS A 52 1.74 -5.39 13.76
CA HIS A 52 3.05 -5.94 13.49
C HIS A 52 3.85 -5.13 12.45
N ASN A 53 3.22 -4.75 11.32
CA ASN A 53 3.85 -3.90 10.30
C ASN A 53 4.17 -2.51 10.88
N LYS A 54 3.28 -1.93 11.71
CA LYS A 54 3.55 -0.66 12.40
C LYS A 54 4.73 -0.76 13.37
N VAL A 55 4.75 -1.77 14.25
CA VAL A 55 5.84 -1.99 15.20
C VAL A 55 7.17 -2.25 14.50
N SER A 56 7.15 -3.03 13.41
CA SER A 56 8.34 -3.28 12.58
C SER A 56 8.88 -1.99 11.95
N LEU A 57 8.01 -1.16 11.38
CA LEU A 57 8.39 0.13 10.81
C LEU A 57 8.94 1.11 11.86
N VAL A 58 8.31 1.19 13.03
CA VAL A 58 8.81 2.00 14.17
C VAL A 58 10.17 1.48 14.63
N LYS A 59 10.33 0.16 14.80
CA LYS A 59 11.62 -0.44 15.16
C LYS A 59 12.70 -0.16 14.12
N ASN A 60 12.38 -0.23 12.83
CA ASN A 60 13.30 0.10 11.75
C ASN A 60 13.70 1.58 11.76
N LEU A 61 12.77 2.49 12.10
CA LEU A 61 13.07 3.91 12.26
C LEU A 61 14.03 4.16 13.44
N PHE A 62 13.79 3.53 14.60
CA PHE A 62 14.67 3.67 15.76
C PHE A 62 16.05 3.03 15.54
N ASN A 63 16.11 1.91 14.82
CA ASN A 63 17.36 1.20 14.55
C ASN A 63 18.15 1.79 13.38
N LYS A 64 17.68 2.87 12.76
CA LYS A 64 18.41 3.56 11.70
C LYS A 64 19.54 4.37 12.29
N THR A 65 20.73 3.77 12.28
CA THR A 65 21.97 4.43 12.59
C THR A 65 22.43 5.26 11.41
N ILE A 66 22.89 6.48 11.69
CA ILE A 66 23.61 7.28 10.70
C ILE A 66 24.94 6.56 10.43
N VAL A 67 25.20 6.31 9.15
CA VAL A 67 26.45 5.73 8.68
C VAL A 67 27.33 6.89 8.23
N GLU A 68 28.53 7.00 8.82
CA GLU A 68 29.56 7.93 8.39
C GLU A 68 29.89 7.67 6.91
N ASP A 69 30.22 8.72 6.16
CA ASP A 69 30.41 8.72 4.69
C ASP A 69 29.15 8.53 3.82
N THR A 70 27.95 8.42 4.41
CA THR A 70 26.70 8.49 3.65
C THR A 70 26.14 9.92 3.67
N PRO A 71 25.77 10.51 2.51
CA PRO A 71 25.18 11.83 2.44
C PRO A 71 23.95 12.00 3.35
N ALA A 72 23.86 13.14 4.05
CA ALA A 72 22.76 13.43 4.96
C ALA A 72 21.38 13.37 4.28
N ASN A 73 21.28 13.79 3.02
CA ASN A 73 20.04 13.70 2.24
C ASN A 73 19.58 12.24 2.03
N THR A 74 20.51 11.29 1.86
CA THR A 74 20.19 9.87 1.73
C THR A 74 19.61 9.31 3.02
N HIS A 75 20.19 9.69 4.17
CA HIS A 75 19.63 9.34 5.49
C HIS A 75 18.23 9.90 5.68
N LEU A 76 18.04 11.20 5.40
CA LEU A 76 16.75 11.88 5.51
C LEU A 76 15.69 11.27 4.59
N ASN A 77 16.02 11.01 3.33
CA ASN A 77 15.10 10.38 2.38
C ASN A 77 14.67 8.98 2.86
N SER A 78 15.61 8.24 3.41
CA SER A 78 15.36 6.89 3.90
C SER A 78 14.50 6.92 5.18
N MET A 79 14.64 7.92 6.05
CA MET A 79 13.76 8.12 7.20
C MET A 79 12.36 8.59 6.77
N ASN A 80 12.28 9.56 5.85
CA ASN A 80 11.02 10.06 5.29
C ASN A 80 10.20 8.96 4.60
N ASN A 81 10.86 8.01 3.94
CA ASN A 81 10.17 6.86 3.36
C ASN A 81 9.47 6.01 4.43
N ILE A 82 10.12 5.75 5.57
CA ILE A 82 9.50 4.99 6.68
C ILE A 82 8.37 5.80 7.32
N ILE A 83 8.55 7.11 7.51
CA ILE A 83 7.50 8.00 8.02
C ILE A 83 6.28 7.96 7.09
N ASN A 84 6.48 8.06 5.77
CA ASN A 84 5.39 7.97 4.79
C ASN A 84 4.66 6.62 4.85
N GLN A 85 5.39 5.51 5.05
CA GLN A 85 4.79 4.19 5.23
C GLN A 85 3.98 4.10 6.54
N LEU A 86 4.47 4.69 7.63
CA LEU A 86 3.76 4.80 8.91
C LEU A 86 2.48 5.66 8.78
N THR A 87 2.55 6.79 8.10
CA THR A 87 1.39 7.65 7.82
C THR A 87 0.36 6.93 6.96
N THR A 88 0.80 6.23 5.91
CA THR A 88 -0.07 5.40 5.06
C THR A 88 -0.72 4.27 5.87
N ALA A 89 -0.01 3.78 6.89
CA ALA A 89 -0.53 2.80 7.83
C ALA A 89 -1.49 3.39 8.88
N GLY A 90 -1.76 4.70 8.87
CA GLY A 90 -2.59 5.38 9.85
C GLY A 90 -1.93 5.44 11.23
N PHE A 91 -0.61 5.56 11.28
CA PHE A 91 0.11 5.97 12.49
C PHE A 91 0.17 7.50 12.52
N VAL A 92 -0.30 8.10 13.60
CA VAL A 92 -0.19 9.55 13.83
C VAL A 92 1.08 9.78 14.62
N VAL A 93 2.08 10.40 13.99
CA VAL A 93 3.22 10.96 14.71
C VAL A 93 2.73 12.28 15.29
N ASN A 94 2.52 12.33 16.61
CA ASN A 94 2.28 13.58 17.31
C ASN A 94 3.64 14.17 17.68
N ASP A 95 3.86 15.40 17.26
CA ASP A 95 4.88 16.25 17.84
C ASP A 95 4.23 16.89 19.08
N GLU A 96 4.61 16.43 20.27
CA GLU A 96 4.34 17.21 21.49
C GLU A 96 5.15 18.50 21.49
#